data_AF-A0A3A8NDD4-F1
#
_entry.id   AF-A0A3A8NDD4-F1
#
_cell.length_a   1.000
_cell.length_b   1.000
_cell.length_c   1.000
_cell.angle_alpha   90.00
_cell.angle_beta   90.00
_cell.angle_gamma   90.00
#
_symmetry.space_group_name_H-M   'P 1'
#
loop_
_entity.id
_entity.type
_entity.pdbx_description
1 polymer ?
#
loop_
_entity_poly.entity_id
_entity_poly.type
_entity_poly.pdbx_seq_one_letter_code
_entity_poly.pdbx_strand_id
1 'polypeptide(L)'
;MATRPDDLRARLEDRADLLEATRLRYRALKGVLESFFWKDRLRNHFELLREVATVQPEVDATLAALKRRSEVEGWPRDTGPVKLMLDVSRLREAVDRAARRRLSGAGADAAPVTLGEALLRLETEVLDAGPLLGGRVWAQAVELLPRNLPELRAACAAGEVFERVFKRPVTEGAPAFSEDEARELARALPLGAASLVALWERLERYDSRGRVKDFLQRRMRRAPMRVPRSGPELLLHAAFWHDVARVRVRAVLEAELAPVVPREAELPALLSWHAARASQPELRLECGDAFTEGRAGLVEAAAALAALSRERPRGAWSEETAWARLEQAAQRARTEEGPEVEALRDALRLFVLLRGQARTPARLFSPGSAKPAALDVGGTRDLLALVQAARHAALRQGG
;
A
#
# COMPACT_ATOMS: atom_id res chain seq x y z
N MET A 1 35.04 -19.63 51.15
CA MET A 1 33.71 -20.14 50.77
C MET A 1 33.71 -20.43 49.28
N ALA A 2 33.33 -21.64 48.90
CA ALA A 2 33.29 -22.11 47.52
C ALA A 2 32.05 -21.56 46.79
N THR A 3 32.25 -20.82 45.71
CA THR A 3 31.21 -20.63 44.70
C THR A 3 31.28 -21.81 43.74
N ARG A 4 30.29 -22.70 43.80
CA ARG A 4 30.15 -23.79 42.81
C ARG A 4 29.99 -23.17 41.42
N PRO A 5 30.58 -23.76 40.37
CA PRO A 5 30.44 -23.29 38.99
C PRO A 5 28.98 -23.22 38.49
N ASP A 6 28.06 -23.93 39.16
CA ASP A 6 26.63 -23.92 38.84
C ASP A 6 25.91 -22.65 39.34
N ASP A 7 26.33 -22.04 40.46
CA ASP A 7 25.80 -20.75 40.94
C ASP A 7 26.31 -19.56 40.11
N LEU A 8 27.45 -19.74 39.43
CA LEU A 8 28.01 -18.78 38.49
C LEU A 8 27.24 -18.77 37.17
N ARG A 9 26.73 -19.92 36.70
CA ARG A 9 25.89 -20.00 35.49
C ARG A 9 24.54 -19.31 35.69
N ALA A 10 23.79 -19.66 36.73
CA ALA A 10 22.44 -19.14 36.96
C ALA A 10 22.37 -17.61 37.17
N ARG A 11 23.45 -16.97 37.63
CA ARG A 11 23.54 -15.50 37.81
C ARG A 11 24.16 -14.76 36.62
N LEU A 12 24.76 -15.50 35.69
CA LEU A 12 25.31 -14.97 34.45
C LEU A 12 24.40 -15.22 33.25
N GLU A 13 23.39 -16.09 33.35
CA GLU A 13 22.46 -16.46 32.27
C GLU A 13 21.90 -15.23 31.54
N ASP A 14 21.21 -14.31 32.25
CA ASP A 14 20.63 -13.10 31.61
C ASP A 14 21.69 -12.19 30.95
N ARG A 15 22.90 -12.13 31.51
CA ARG A 15 24.02 -11.31 30.98
C ARG A 15 24.77 -12.01 29.85
N ALA A 16 24.83 -13.34 29.88
CA ALA A 16 25.40 -14.17 28.86
C ALA A 16 24.53 -14.12 27.61
N ASP A 17 23.22 -14.22 27.76
CA ASP A 17 22.25 -14.08 26.66
C ASP A 17 22.38 -12.74 25.94
N LEU A 18 22.51 -11.64 26.71
CA LEU A 18 22.77 -10.31 26.17
C LEU A 18 24.07 -10.29 25.34
N LEU A 19 25.16 -10.85 25.87
CA LEU A 19 26.46 -10.89 25.19
C LEU A 19 26.47 -11.82 23.97
N GLU A 20 25.76 -12.95 24.01
CA GLU A 20 25.64 -13.88 22.89
C GLU A 20 24.82 -13.28 21.75
N ALA A 21 23.68 -12.66 22.06
CA ALA A 21 22.87 -11.94 21.08
C ALA A 21 23.67 -10.79 20.46
N THR A 22 24.41 -10.04 21.29
CA THR A 22 25.29 -8.95 20.83
C THR A 22 26.43 -9.47 19.96
N ARG A 23 27.03 -10.62 20.29
CA ARG A 23 28.07 -11.26 19.48
C ARG A 23 27.60 -11.53 18.05
N LEU A 24 26.37 -12.05 17.90
CA LEU A 24 25.77 -12.31 16.59
C LEU A 24 25.53 -11.01 15.82
N ARG A 25 24.95 -9.99 16.47
CA ARG A 25 24.70 -8.68 15.86
C ARG A 25 25.99 -8.00 15.41
N TYR A 26 27.05 -8.01 16.23
CA TYR A 26 28.34 -7.44 15.84
C TYR A 26 29.00 -8.19 14.68
N ARG A 27 28.91 -9.53 14.62
CA ARG A 27 29.44 -10.29 13.48
C ARG A 27 28.73 -9.91 12.18
N ALA A 28 27.40 -9.84 12.22
CA ALA A 28 26.60 -9.42 11.08
C ALA A 28 26.94 -7.98 10.64
N LEU A 29 26.98 -7.05 11.60
CA LEU A 29 27.27 -5.64 11.32
C LEU A 29 28.70 -5.43 10.80
N LYS A 30 29.68 -6.12 11.37
CA LYS A 30 31.06 -6.16 10.86
C LYS A 30 31.09 -6.62 9.40
N GLY A 31 30.40 -7.73 9.07
CA GLY A 31 30.31 -8.23 7.70
C GLY A 31 29.66 -7.25 6.73
N VAL A 32 28.66 -6.49 7.18
CA VAL A 32 28.03 -5.41 6.38
C VAL A 32 29.02 -4.27 6.14
N LEU A 33 29.65 -3.75 7.20
CA LEU A 33 30.54 -2.59 7.13
C LEU A 33 31.85 -2.87 6.37
N GLU A 34 32.36 -4.10 6.43
CA GLU A 34 33.58 -4.53 5.72
C GLU A 34 33.34 -4.84 4.23
N SER A 35 32.09 -4.97 3.81
CA SER A 35 31.78 -5.29 2.40
C SER A 35 32.10 -4.14 1.43
N PHE A 36 32.33 -4.50 0.15
CA PHE A 36 32.61 -3.53 -0.91
C PHE A 36 31.42 -2.57 -1.18
N PHE A 37 30.19 -3.07 -1.06
CA PHE A 37 28.95 -2.30 -1.23
C PHE A 37 28.27 -1.98 0.10
N TRP A 38 29.07 -1.62 1.10
CA TRP A 38 28.59 -1.43 2.47
C TRP A 38 27.45 -0.42 2.59
N LYS A 39 27.39 0.66 1.78
CA LYS A 39 26.29 1.64 1.83
C LYS A 39 24.95 1.01 1.47
N ASP A 40 24.90 0.23 0.39
CA ASP A 40 23.67 -0.45 -0.03
C ASP A 40 23.30 -1.60 0.90
N ARG A 41 24.29 -2.37 1.39
CA ARG A 41 24.05 -3.41 2.40
C ARG A 41 23.60 -2.80 3.73
N LEU A 42 24.16 -1.68 4.15
CA LEU A 42 23.78 -1.00 5.39
C LEU A 42 22.39 -0.39 5.29
N ARG A 43 22.05 0.22 4.15
CA ARG A 43 20.67 0.65 3.84
C ARG A 43 19.67 -0.52 3.96
N ASN A 44 20.12 -1.73 3.63
CA ASN A 44 19.31 -2.93 3.77
C ASN A 44 19.19 -3.48 5.21
N HIS A 45 20.06 -3.04 6.12
CA HIS A 45 20.16 -3.56 7.49
C HIS A 45 20.25 -2.43 8.53
N PHE A 46 19.56 -1.30 8.31
CA PHE A 46 19.59 -0.22 9.29
C PHE A 46 18.96 -0.60 10.63
N GLU A 47 17.98 -1.52 10.65
CA GLU A 47 17.43 -2.01 11.94
C GLU A 47 18.53 -2.67 12.78
N LEU A 48 19.39 -3.49 12.18
CA LEU A 48 20.54 -4.06 12.86
C LEU A 48 21.48 -2.98 13.40
N LEU A 49 21.71 -1.90 12.65
CA LEU A 49 22.53 -0.78 13.10
C LEU A 49 21.90 -0.07 14.30
N ARG A 50 20.58 0.18 14.28
CA ARG A 50 19.85 0.84 15.37
C ARG A 50 19.75 -0.03 16.61
N GLU A 51 19.44 -1.32 16.46
CA GLU A 51 19.44 -2.29 17.56
C GLU A 51 20.80 -2.30 18.29
N VAL A 52 21.89 -2.34 17.52
CA VAL A 52 23.23 -2.28 18.09
C VAL A 52 23.48 -0.95 18.78
N ALA A 53 23.10 0.18 18.18
CA ALA A 53 23.28 1.49 18.78
C ALA A 53 22.50 1.66 20.10
N THR A 54 21.25 1.17 20.16
CA THR A 54 20.38 1.25 21.33
C THR A 54 20.91 0.41 22.49
N VAL A 55 21.37 -0.82 22.22
CA VAL A 55 21.84 -1.76 23.25
C VAL A 55 23.31 -1.50 23.67
N GLN A 56 24.04 -0.66 22.92
CA GLN A 56 25.46 -0.38 23.15
C GLN A 56 25.82 0.07 24.57
N PRO A 57 25.06 0.99 25.23
CA PRO A 57 25.41 1.44 26.58
C PRO A 57 25.35 0.32 27.62
N GLU A 58 24.36 -0.57 27.50
CA GLU A 58 24.17 -1.71 28.40
C GLU A 58 25.26 -2.77 28.21
N VAL A 59 25.65 -3.01 26.95
CA VAL A 59 26.78 -3.89 26.61
C VAL A 59 28.08 -3.33 27.18
N ASP A 60 28.33 -2.03 27.04
CA ASP A 60 29.54 -1.39 27.56
C ASP A 60 29.62 -1.48 29.09
N ALA A 61 28.51 -1.23 29.78
CA ALA A 61 28.42 -1.39 31.23
C ALA A 61 28.64 -2.84 31.68
N THR A 62 28.05 -3.80 30.95
CA THR A 62 28.15 -5.23 31.24
C THR A 62 29.57 -5.75 31.02
N LEU A 63 30.22 -5.38 29.91
CA LEU A 63 31.62 -5.71 29.64
C LEU A 63 32.55 -5.11 30.70
N ALA A 64 32.35 -3.84 31.09
CA ALA A 64 33.15 -3.19 32.12
C ALA A 64 32.98 -3.86 33.50
N ALA A 65 31.74 -4.22 33.87
CA ALA A 65 31.45 -4.91 35.12
C ALA A 65 32.06 -6.32 35.16
N LEU A 66 31.91 -7.10 34.08
CA LEU A 66 32.49 -8.44 33.97
C LEU A 66 34.01 -8.40 33.99
N LYS A 67 34.63 -7.44 33.31
CA LYS A 67 36.08 -7.28 33.30
C LYS A 67 36.62 -7.02 34.71
N ARG A 68 36.09 -6.01 35.40
CA ARG A 68 36.49 -5.69 36.79
C ARG A 68 36.34 -6.90 37.71
N ARG A 69 35.24 -7.63 37.57
CA ARG A 69 34.97 -8.81 38.40
C ARG A 69 35.94 -9.96 38.09
N SER A 70 36.22 -10.23 36.83
CA SER A 70 37.16 -11.27 36.42
C SER A 70 38.59 -11.00 36.93
N GLU A 71 38.98 -9.73 37.03
CA GLU A 71 40.28 -9.29 37.54
C GLU A 71 40.35 -9.46 39.07
N VAL A 72 39.28 -9.07 39.80
CA VAL A 72 39.21 -9.20 41.27
C VAL A 72 39.13 -10.66 41.71
N GLU A 73 38.36 -11.49 41.01
CA GLU A 73 38.13 -12.90 41.37
C GLU A 73 39.14 -13.86 40.70
N GLY A 74 40.06 -13.35 39.88
CA GLY A 74 41.12 -14.15 39.26
C GLY A 74 40.61 -15.26 38.32
N TRP A 75 39.55 -14.98 37.56
CA TRP A 75 38.91 -16.00 36.72
C TRP A 75 39.88 -16.54 35.64
N PRO A 76 39.96 -17.88 35.43
CA PRO A 76 40.80 -18.42 34.37
C PRO A 76 40.33 -17.96 32.98
N ARG A 77 41.29 -17.58 32.13
CA ARG A 77 41.03 -17.07 30.77
C ARG A 77 40.30 -18.08 29.87
N ASP A 78 40.40 -19.36 30.19
CA ASP A 78 39.80 -20.43 29.40
C ASP A 78 38.34 -20.73 29.73
N THR A 79 37.77 -20.07 30.74
CA THR A 79 36.36 -20.22 31.10
C THR A 79 35.43 -19.62 30.05
N GLY A 80 34.28 -20.27 29.82
CA GLY A 80 33.29 -19.86 28.82
C GLY A 80 32.87 -18.39 28.89
N PRO A 81 32.50 -17.84 30.08
CA PRO A 81 32.12 -16.44 30.23
C PRO A 81 33.24 -15.45 29.90
N VAL A 82 34.49 -15.75 30.29
CA VAL A 82 35.65 -14.89 29.97
C VAL A 82 35.95 -14.91 28.48
N LYS A 83 35.85 -16.07 27.81
CA LYS A 83 35.97 -16.20 26.36
C LYS A 83 34.91 -15.38 25.62
N LEU A 84 33.65 -15.50 26.02
CA LEU A 84 32.54 -14.73 25.43
C LEU A 84 32.76 -13.22 25.60
N MET A 85 33.13 -12.77 26.80
CA MET A 85 33.44 -11.36 27.08
C MET A 85 34.57 -10.83 26.18
N LEU A 86 35.67 -11.58 26.06
CA LEU A 86 36.81 -11.19 25.21
C LEU A 86 36.43 -11.15 23.73
N ASP A 87 35.64 -12.11 23.25
CA ASP A 87 35.16 -12.15 21.88
C ASP A 87 34.25 -10.95 21.55
N VAL A 88 33.31 -10.63 22.44
CA VAL A 88 32.40 -9.48 22.25
C VAL A 88 33.19 -8.17 22.31
N SER A 89 34.18 -8.05 23.20
CA SER A 89 35.06 -6.87 23.27
C SER A 89 35.86 -6.68 21.97
N ARG A 90 36.44 -7.76 21.43
CA ARG A 90 37.16 -7.73 20.13
C ARG A 90 36.25 -7.35 18.98
N LEU A 91 35.04 -7.89 18.94
CA LEU A 91 34.05 -7.58 17.90
C LEU A 91 33.57 -6.14 18.00
N ARG A 92 33.32 -5.63 19.21
CA ARG A 92 32.98 -4.22 19.46
C ARG A 92 34.05 -3.29 18.89
N GLU A 93 35.32 -3.54 19.20
CA GLU A 93 36.45 -2.76 18.66
C GLU A 93 36.58 -2.88 17.14
N ALA A 94 36.31 -4.05 16.57
CA ALA A 94 36.32 -4.25 15.13
C ALA A 94 35.20 -3.47 14.42
N VAL A 95 33.98 -3.50 14.97
CA VAL A 95 32.84 -2.72 14.48
C VAL A 95 33.10 -1.23 14.62
N ASP A 96 33.60 -0.77 15.77
CA ASP A 96 33.94 0.64 15.99
C ASP A 96 34.99 1.14 15.00
N ARG A 97 36.08 0.38 14.80
CA ARG A 97 37.07 0.71 13.77
C ARG A 97 36.49 0.68 12.36
N ALA A 98 35.62 -0.27 12.03
CA ALA A 98 34.97 -0.32 10.73
C ALA A 98 34.06 0.91 10.53
N ALA A 99 33.25 1.25 11.54
CA ALA A 99 32.34 2.38 11.51
C ALA A 99 33.08 3.70 11.35
N ARG A 100 34.09 3.96 12.20
CA ARG A 100 34.92 5.17 12.14
C ARG A 100 35.68 5.29 10.82
N ARG A 101 36.23 4.19 10.28
CA ARG A 101 36.88 4.20 8.95
C ARG A 101 35.93 4.62 7.83
N ARG A 102 34.64 4.26 7.92
CA ARG A 102 33.63 4.67 6.94
C ARG A 102 33.24 6.15 7.09
N LEU A 103 33.16 6.64 8.32
CA LEU A 103 32.91 8.05 8.64
C LEU A 103 34.08 8.97 8.26
N SER A 104 35.33 8.54 8.45
CA SER A 104 36.52 9.37 8.11
C SER A 104 36.64 9.72 6.63
N GLY A 105 35.91 9.02 5.74
CA GLY A 105 35.80 9.38 4.33
C GLY A 105 34.77 10.49 4.04
N ALA A 106 33.96 10.87 5.02
CA ALA A 106 32.87 11.83 4.91
C ALA A 106 33.13 13.00 5.88
N GLY A 107 33.58 14.14 5.35
CA GLY A 107 33.54 15.49 5.94
C GLY A 107 33.79 15.65 7.46
N ALA A 108 34.83 16.41 7.81
CA ALA A 108 35.28 16.69 9.17
C ALA A 108 34.25 17.45 10.05
N ASP A 109 33.25 16.73 10.57
CA ASP A 109 32.51 17.11 11.78
C ASP A 109 33.02 16.29 12.97
N ALA A 110 32.95 16.88 14.18
CA ALA A 110 33.45 16.33 15.45
C ALA A 110 33.36 14.80 15.55
N ALA A 111 34.48 14.15 15.87
CA ALA A 111 34.54 12.70 15.88
C ALA A 111 33.55 12.12 16.92
N PRO A 112 32.74 11.10 16.57
CA PRO A 112 31.78 10.53 17.52
C PRO A 112 32.50 9.99 18.74
N VAL A 113 31.97 10.27 19.93
CA VAL A 113 32.59 9.88 21.21
C VAL A 113 32.31 8.42 21.49
N THR A 114 31.09 7.96 21.20
CA THR A 114 30.66 6.58 21.44
C THR A 114 30.45 5.79 20.14
N LEU A 115 30.46 4.45 20.23
CA LEU A 115 30.12 3.58 19.11
C LEU A 115 28.65 3.79 18.68
N GLY A 116 27.74 3.98 19.63
CA GLY A 116 26.33 4.26 19.33
C GLY A 116 26.15 5.51 18.46
N GLU A 117 26.84 6.60 18.80
CA GLU A 117 26.86 7.84 17.99
C GLU A 117 27.45 7.61 16.59
N ALA A 118 28.56 6.87 16.51
CA ALA A 118 29.19 6.57 15.22
C ALA A 118 28.25 5.78 14.29
N LEU A 119 27.50 4.83 14.84
CA LEU A 119 26.50 4.07 14.10
C LEU A 119 25.35 4.96 13.63
N LEU A 120 24.77 5.78 14.51
CA LEU A 120 23.69 6.70 14.12
C LEU A 120 24.14 7.70 13.04
N ARG A 121 25.37 8.20 13.12
CA ARG A 121 25.94 9.08 12.08
C ARG A 121 26.11 8.38 10.74
N LEU A 122 26.52 7.10 10.74
CA LEU A 122 26.58 6.30 9.50
C LEU A 122 25.21 6.11 8.86
N GLU A 123 24.15 6.00 9.66
CA GLU A 123 22.79 5.96 9.14
C GLU A 123 22.48 7.22 8.34
N THR A 124 22.72 8.40 8.92
CA THR A 124 22.52 9.70 8.27
C THR A 124 23.29 9.79 6.95
N GLU A 125 24.59 9.46 6.96
CA GLU A 125 25.42 9.52 5.75
C GLU A 125 24.95 8.59 4.63
N VAL A 126 24.45 7.40 4.97
CA VAL A 126 23.94 6.46 3.97
C VAL A 126 22.59 6.91 3.44
N LEU A 127 21.74 7.55 4.26
CA LEU A 127 20.49 8.14 3.79
C LEU A 127 20.77 9.28 2.79
N ASP A 128 21.77 10.11 3.06
CA ASP A 128 22.16 11.24 2.20
C ASP A 128 22.83 10.78 0.90
N ALA A 129 23.72 9.79 0.95
CA ALA A 129 24.52 9.37 -0.21
C ALA A 129 23.74 8.58 -1.29
N GLY A 130 22.63 7.94 -0.94
CA GLY A 130 21.80 7.20 -1.91
C GLY A 130 22.36 5.89 -2.49
N PRO A 131 21.60 5.20 -3.37
CA PRO A 131 22.00 3.93 -3.98
C PRO A 131 23.23 4.09 -4.87
N LEU A 132 24.10 3.07 -4.89
CA LEU A 132 25.38 3.12 -5.60
C LEU A 132 25.22 3.39 -7.11
N LEU A 133 24.14 2.92 -7.71
CA LEU A 133 23.75 3.28 -9.07
C LEU A 133 22.88 4.54 -9.05
N GLY A 134 23.55 5.68 -9.23
CA GLY A 134 22.92 7.01 -9.27
C GLY A 134 23.02 7.80 -7.97
N GLY A 135 24.00 7.52 -7.10
CA GLY A 135 24.16 8.22 -5.82
C GLY A 135 24.16 9.76 -5.94
N ARG A 136 24.76 10.31 -7.00
CA ARG A 136 24.66 11.77 -7.28
C ARG A 136 23.23 12.23 -7.59
N VAL A 137 22.50 11.45 -8.39
CA VAL A 137 21.09 11.74 -8.74
C VAL A 137 20.18 11.57 -7.52
N TRP A 138 20.50 10.64 -6.63
CA TRP A 138 19.76 10.45 -5.38
C TRP A 138 20.04 11.53 -4.35
N ALA A 139 21.32 11.90 -4.15
CA ALA A 139 21.66 13.02 -3.27
C ALA A 139 20.92 14.29 -3.72
N GLN A 140 20.93 14.56 -5.03
CA GLN A 140 20.11 15.62 -5.63
C GLN A 140 18.60 15.41 -5.35
N ALA A 141 18.08 14.19 -5.45
CA ALA A 141 16.69 13.91 -5.11
C ALA A 141 16.35 14.22 -3.63
N VAL A 142 17.25 13.90 -2.70
CA VAL A 142 17.10 14.19 -1.26
C VAL A 142 17.06 15.69 -1.01
N GLU A 143 17.91 16.46 -1.70
CA GLU A 143 17.90 17.93 -1.63
C GLU A 143 16.59 18.53 -2.20
N LEU A 144 16.10 18.00 -3.32
CA LEU A 144 14.89 18.49 -3.97
C LEU A 144 13.59 18.12 -3.23
N LEU A 145 13.63 16.99 -2.51
CA LEU A 145 12.50 16.42 -1.76
C LEU A 145 12.85 16.31 -0.27
N PRO A 146 12.91 17.43 0.47
CA PRO A 146 13.07 17.34 1.91
C PRO A 146 11.83 16.70 2.55
N ARG A 147 12.04 15.95 3.64
CA ARG A 147 10.99 15.16 4.30
C ARG A 147 9.83 15.99 4.85
N ASN A 148 10.06 17.28 5.11
CA ASN A 148 9.10 18.19 5.73
C ASN A 148 8.20 18.91 4.71
N LEU A 149 8.29 18.62 3.40
CA LEU A 149 7.40 19.22 2.41
C LEU A 149 5.92 18.93 2.74
N PRO A 150 5.03 19.93 2.69
CA PRO A 150 3.61 19.72 2.98
C PRO A 150 2.95 18.79 1.96
N GLU A 151 3.31 18.89 0.68
CA GLU A 151 2.80 18.01 -0.38
C GLU A 151 3.24 16.57 -0.15
N LEU A 152 4.48 16.38 0.31
CA LEU A 152 4.99 15.04 0.64
C LEU A 152 4.26 14.46 1.85
N ARG A 153 3.99 15.25 2.88
CA ARG A 153 3.20 14.82 4.04
C ARG A 153 1.78 14.44 3.63
N ALA A 154 1.13 15.22 2.78
CA ALA A 154 -0.20 14.92 2.26
C ALA A 154 -0.23 13.64 1.41
N ALA A 155 0.76 13.45 0.53
CA ALA A 155 0.91 12.23 -0.25
C ALA A 155 1.14 11.00 0.65
N CYS A 156 1.94 11.14 1.72
CA CYS A 156 2.16 10.06 2.69
C CYS A 156 0.90 9.72 3.47
N ALA A 157 0.15 10.71 3.96
CA ALA A 157 -1.10 10.49 4.66
C ALA A 157 -2.12 9.73 3.80
N ALA A 158 -2.22 10.08 2.51
CA ALA A 158 -3.03 9.30 1.56
C ALA A 158 -2.47 7.88 1.35
N GLY A 159 -1.14 7.76 1.20
CA GLY A 159 -0.43 6.48 1.08
C GLY A 159 -0.67 5.51 2.23
N GLU A 160 -0.70 6.01 3.47
CA GLU A 160 -0.97 5.21 4.68
C GLU A 160 -2.40 4.63 4.69
N VAL A 161 -3.39 5.41 4.23
CA VAL A 161 -4.76 4.94 4.04
C VAL A 161 -4.79 3.80 3.02
N PHE A 162 -4.17 4.00 1.86
CA PHE A 162 -4.11 2.97 0.81
C PHE A 162 -3.41 1.71 1.30
N GLU A 163 -2.24 1.84 1.91
CA GLU A 163 -1.49 0.71 2.44
C GLU A 163 -2.31 -0.10 3.44
N ARG A 164 -2.94 0.55 4.41
CA ARG A 164 -3.78 -0.12 5.42
C ARG A 164 -4.94 -0.88 4.76
N VAL A 165 -5.67 -0.25 3.85
CA VAL A 165 -6.83 -0.88 3.21
C VAL A 165 -6.41 -2.04 2.30
N PHE A 166 -5.34 -1.91 1.53
CA PHE A 166 -4.94 -2.94 0.55
C PHE A 166 -4.02 -4.03 1.10
N LYS A 167 -3.44 -3.86 2.29
CA LYS A 167 -2.75 -4.93 3.03
C LYS A 167 -3.69 -5.77 3.89
N ARG A 168 -4.94 -5.34 4.11
CA ARG A 168 -5.90 -6.10 4.93
C ARG A 168 -6.16 -7.48 4.29
N PRO A 169 -6.33 -8.54 5.09
CA PRO A 169 -6.77 -9.82 4.57
C PRO A 169 -8.21 -9.69 4.04
N VAL A 170 -8.44 -10.15 2.81
CA VAL A 170 -9.78 -10.17 2.21
C VAL A 170 -10.47 -11.47 2.61
N THR A 171 -11.63 -11.36 3.25
CA THR A 171 -12.48 -12.52 3.56
C THR A 171 -13.36 -12.83 2.35
N GLU A 172 -13.44 -14.10 1.98
CA GLU A 172 -14.26 -14.54 0.84
C GLU A 172 -15.74 -14.21 1.06
N GLY A 173 -16.37 -13.58 0.07
CA GLY A 173 -17.78 -13.16 0.12
C GLY A 173 -18.08 -11.87 0.91
N ALA A 174 -17.09 -11.23 1.54
CA ALA A 174 -17.26 -9.90 2.13
C ALA A 174 -17.27 -8.81 1.03
N PRO A 175 -17.93 -7.66 1.25
CA PRO A 175 -17.84 -6.54 0.33
C PRO A 175 -16.39 -6.08 0.15
N ALA A 176 -16.07 -5.61 -1.05
CA ALA A 176 -14.71 -5.19 -1.40
C ALA A 176 -14.19 -4.05 -0.50
N PHE A 177 -15.08 -3.18 -0.02
CA PHE A 177 -14.78 -2.12 0.94
C PHE A 177 -15.96 -1.96 1.91
N SER A 178 -15.67 -1.71 3.19
CA SER A 178 -16.66 -1.20 4.14
C SER A 178 -17.01 0.27 3.85
N GLU A 179 -18.10 0.78 4.45
CA GLU A 179 -18.50 2.17 4.26
C GLU A 179 -17.42 3.16 4.73
N ASP A 180 -16.79 2.88 5.88
CA ASP A 180 -15.71 3.72 6.41
C ASP A 180 -14.47 3.68 5.51
N GLU A 181 -14.06 2.50 5.05
CA GLU A 181 -12.93 2.37 4.10
C GLU A 181 -13.22 3.10 2.79
N ALA A 182 -14.43 3.00 2.24
CA ALA A 182 -14.81 3.70 1.02
C ALA A 182 -14.76 5.23 1.21
N ARG A 183 -15.23 5.73 2.35
CA ARG A 183 -15.19 7.16 2.69
C ARG A 183 -13.76 7.67 2.89
N GLU A 184 -12.89 6.85 3.48
CA GLU A 184 -11.46 7.17 3.61
C GLU A 184 -10.75 7.17 2.25
N LEU A 185 -10.98 6.15 1.42
CA LEU A 185 -10.43 6.07 0.06
C LEU A 185 -10.90 7.23 -0.81
N ALA A 186 -12.19 7.59 -0.75
CA ALA A 186 -12.75 8.70 -1.51
C ALA A 186 -12.11 10.05 -1.16
N ARG A 187 -11.71 10.26 0.11
CA ARG A 187 -10.95 11.45 0.52
C ARG A 187 -9.47 11.36 0.15
N ALA A 188 -8.86 10.18 0.28
CA ALA A 188 -7.43 9.98 0.07
C ALA A 188 -7.03 10.00 -1.42
N LEU A 189 -7.87 9.49 -2.33
CA LEU A 189 -7.60 9.45 -3.77
C LEU A 189 -7.28 10.84 -4.37
N PRO A 190 -8.15 11.87 -4.26
CA PRO A 190 -7.86 13.19 -4.81
C PRO A 190 -6.70 13.87 -4.09
N LEU A 191 -6.57 13.70 -2.76
CA LEU A 191 -5.46 14.24 -1.99
C LEU A 191 -4.12 13.69 -2.48
N GLY A 192 -4.03 12.37 -2.65
CA GLY A 192 -2.85 11.69 -3.16
C GLY A 192 -2.51 12.13 -4.59
N ALA A 193 -3.51 12.18 -5.48
CA ALA A 193 -3.32 12.60 -6.86
C ALA A 193 -2.76 14.04 -6.95
N ALA A 194 -3.42 15.00 -6.30
CA ALA A 194 -3.00 16.40 -6.32
C ALA A 194 -1.60 16.60 -5.70
N SER A 195 -1.34 15.93 -4.58
CA SER A 195 -0.04 16.00 -3.89
C SER A 195 1.08 15.41 -4.73
N LEU A 196 0.85 14.27 -5.40
CA LEU A 196 1.84 13.65 -6.28
C LEU A 196 2.10 14.54 -7.50
N VAL A 197 1.07 15.11 -8.13
CA VAL A 197 1.23 16.07 -9.24
C VAL A 197 2.12 17.23 -8.81
N ALA A 198 1.83 17.88 -7.68
CA ALA A 198 2.62 18.99 -7.16
C ALA A 198 4.09 18.60 -6.89
N LEU A 199 4.34 17.39 -6.37
CA LEU A 199 5.69 16.87 -6.15
C LEU A 199 6.45 16.61 -7.45
N TRP A 200 5.78 16.07 -8.47
CA TRP A 200 6.39 15.85 -9.79
C TRP A 200 6.66 17.17 -10.51
N GLU A 201 5.74 18.14 -10.46
CA GLU A 201 5.95 19.49 -11.00
C GLU A 201 7.08 20.23 -10.28
N ARG A 202 7.19 20.07 -8.96
CA ARG A 202 8.34 20.56 -8.19
C ARG A 202 9.63 19.96 -8.72
N LEU A 203 9.69 18.64 -8.90
CA LEU A 203 10.86 17.98 -9.45
C LEU A 203 11.18 18.51 -10.84
N GLU A 204 10.21 18.66 -11.75
CA GLU A 204 10.44 19.24 -13.08
C GLU A 204 11.02 20.65 -13.01
N ARG A 205 10.54 21.49 -12.08
CA ARG A 205 11.00 22.86 -11.93
C ARG A 205 12.45 22.97 -11.48
N TYR A 206 12.91 22.07 -10.60
CA TYR A 206 14.24 22.13 -10.01
C TYR A 206 15.25 21.13 -10.60
N ASP A 207 14.77 20.11 -11.32
CA ASP A 207 15.58 19.14 -12.06
C ASP A 207 15.76 19.60 -13.51
N SER A 208 16.66 20.56 -13.72
CA SER A 208 16.94 21.19 -15.02
C SER A 208 17.32 20.21 -16.14
N ARG A 209 17.69 18.97 -15.81
CA ARG A 209 18.08 17.93 -16.77
C ARG A 209 17.11 16.75 -16.81
N GLY A 210 16.02 16.77 -16.03
CA GLY A 210 15.01 15.69 -15.93
C GLY A 210 15.52 14.35 -15.38
N ARG A 211 16.78 14.28 -14.92
CA ARG A 211 17.42 13.00 -14.56
C ARG A 211 16.86 12.42 -13.27
N VAL A 212 16.58 13.26 -12.28
CA VAL A 212 16.02 12.88 -10.98
C VAL A 212 14.61 12.35 -11.17
N LYS A 213 13.77 13.07 -11.92
CA LYS A 213 12.41 12.64 -12.23
C LYS A 213 12.41 11.26 -12.91
N ASP A 214 13.14 11.10 -14.01
CA ASP A 214 13.23 9.84 -14.75
C ASP A 214 13.78 8.70 -13.90
N PHE A 215 14.72 9.00 -13.00
CA PHE A 215 15.32 8.05 -12.08
C PHE A 215 14.31 7.53 -11.05
N LEU A 216 13.47 8.42 -10.50
CA LEU A 216 12.45 8.07 -9.51
C LEU A 216 11.25 7.37 -10.16
N GLN A 217 10.77 7.84 -11.31
CA GLN A 217 9.67 7.21 -12.05
C GLN A 217 9.96 5.74 -12.41
N ARG A 218 11.21 5.44 -12.82
CA ARG A 218 11.64 4.05 -13.06
C ARG A 218 11.59 3.15 -11.83
N ARG A 219 11.67 3.72 -10.63
CA ARG A 219 11.64 2.98 -9.35
C ARG A 219 10.26 2.90 -8.72
N MET A 220 9.36 3.80 -9.07
CA MET A 220 7.99 3.86 -8.55
C MET A 220 7.20 2.55 -8.71
N ARG A 221 7.49 1.78 -9.78
CA ARG A 221 6.82 0.50 -10.04
C ARG A 221 7.21 -0.62 -9.08
N ARG A 222 8.23 -0.42 -8.24
CA ARG A 222 8.71 -1.45 -7.31
C ARG A 222 7.93 -1.36 -6.01
N ALA A 223 7.43 -2.49 -5.55
CA ALA A 223 6.73 -2.56 -4.27
C ALA A 223 7.65 -2.08 -3.13
N PRO A 224 7.15 -1.19 -2.23
CA PRO A 224 7.90 -0.77 -1.07
C PRO A 224 8.07 -1.97 -0.13
N MET A 225 9.32 -2.38 0.07
CA MET A 225 9.68 -3.51 0.94
C MET A 225 9.92 -3.09 2.40
N ARG A 226 10.08 -1.78 2.66
CA ARG A 226 10.50 -1.24 3.96
C ARG A 226 9.89 0.12 4.22
N VAL A 227 9.92 0.52 5.49
CA VAL A 227 9.51 1.86 5.93
C VAL A 227 10.39 2.92 5.27
N PRO A 228 9.80 3.94 4.60
CA PRO A 228 10.55 5.00 3.93
C PRO A 228 11.28 5.91 4.93
N ARG A 229 12.55 6.22 4.65
CA ARG A 229 13.46 6.97 5.55
C ARG A 229 14.01 8.26 4.93
N SER A 230 13.85 8.48 3.63
CA SER A 230 14.19 9.73 2.96
C SER A 230 12.98 10.31 2.22
N GLY A 231 13.04 11.58 1.83
CA GLY A 231 11.95 12.20 1.07
C GLY A 231 11.69 11.53 -0.29
N PRO A 232 12.72 11.15 -1.07
CA PRO A 232 12.54 10.33 -2.26
C PRO A 232 11.88 8.96 -1.98
N GLU A 233 12.23 8.29 -0.87
CA GLU A 233 11.59 7.03 -0.49
C GLU A 233 10.12 7.23 -0.12
N LEU A 234 9.79 8.31 0.59
CA LEU A 234 8.41 8.69 0.92
C LEU A 234 7.59 8.94 -0.35
N LEU A 235 8.15 9.66 -1.33
CA LEU A 235 7.50 9.88 -2.63
C LEU A 235 7.25 8.55 -3.36
N LEU A 236 8.27 7.68 -3.45
CA LEU A 236 8.13 6.38 -4.11
C LEU A 236 7.09 5.50 -3.41
N HIS A 237 7.06 5.51 -2.08
CA HIS A 237 6.08 4.78 -1.29
C HIS A 237 4.65 5.27 -1.56
N ALA A 238 4.42 6.58 -1.44
CA ALA A 238 3.12 7.19 -1.68
C ALA A 238 2.63 6.96 -3.12
N ALA A 239 3.52 7.13 -4.11
CA ALA A 239 3.19 6.97 -5.50
C ALA A 239 2.85 5.51 -5.87
N PHE A 240 3.59 4.53 -5.34
CA PHE A 240 3.27 3.11 -5.51
C PHE A 240 1.88 2.78 -4.97
N TRP A 241 1.59 3.17 -3.72
CA TRP A 241 0.30 2.85 -3.10
C TRP A 241 -0.87 3.58 -3.75
N HIS A 242 -0.65 4.81 -4.23
CA HIS A 242 -1.64 5.53 -5.00
C HIS A 242 -1.97 4.80 -6.33
N ASP A 243 -0.96 4.35 -7.07
CA ASP A 243 -1.18 3.58 -8.31
C ASP A 243 -1.93 2.26 -8.03
N VAL A 244 -1.54 1.53 -6.97
CA VAL A 244 -2.25 0.32 -6.53
C VAL A 244 -3.71 0.63 -6.19
N ALA A 245 -3.94 1.70 -5.42
CA ALA A 245 -5.29 2.10 -5.02
C ALA A 245 -6.15 2.44 -6.22
N ARG A 246 -5.66 3.29 -7.13
CA ARG A 246 -6.37 3.68 -8.35
C ARG A 246 -6.78 2.46 -9.17
N VAL A 247 -5.83 1.56 -9.46
CA VAL A 247 -6.09 0.37 -10.29
C VAL A 247 -7.07 -0.58 -9.61
N ARG A 248 -6.92 -0.84 -8.31
CA ARG A 248 -7.79 -1.78 -7.59
C ARG A 248 -9.19 -1.25 -7.37
N VAL A 249 -9.33 0.03 -6.99
CA VAL A 249 -10.63 0.70 -6.88
C VAL A 249 -11.38 0.64 -8.20
N ARG A 250 -10.70 1.01 -9.29
CA ARG A 250 -11.27 0.98 -10.62
C ARG A 250 -11.71 -0.43 -11.02
N ALA A 251 -10.86 -1.43 -10.82
CA ALA A 251 -11.20 -2.82 -11.14
C ALA A 251 -12.43 -3.33 -10.36
N VAL A 252 -12.54 -2.97 -9.07
CA VAL A 252 -13.72 -3.31 -8.27
C VAL A 252 -14.97 -2.64 -8.82
N LEU A 253 -14.92 -1.32 -9.08
CA LEU A 253 -16.07 -0.59 -9.60
C LEU A 253 -16.44 -1.03 -11.02
N GLU A 254 -15.48 -1.32 -11.90
CA GLU A 254 -15.73 -1.89 -13.24
C GLU A 254 -16.42 -3.25 -13.14
N ALA A 255 -15.98 -4.11 -12.23
CA ALA A 255 -16.62 -5.40 -12.02
C ALA A 255 -18.06 -5.24 -11.50
N GLU A 256 -18.33 -4.29 -10.62
CA GLU A 256 -19.66 -4.04 -10.04
C GLU A 256 -20.61 -3.28 -10.98
N LEU A 257 -20.09 -2.41 -11.84
CA LEU A 257 -20.87 -1.50 -12.67
C LEU A 257 -20.88 -1.88 -14.16
N ALA A 258 -20.29 -3.01 -14.54
CA ALA A 258 -20.33 -3.51 -15.91
C ALA A 258 -21.77 -3.52 -16.46
N PRO A 259 -22.01 -2.99 -17.67
CA PRO A 259 -21.02 -2.63 -18.71
C PRO A 259 -20.49 -1.18 -18.67
N VAL A 260 -20.87 -0.37 -17.68
CA VAL A 260 -20.44 1.02 -17.56
C VAL A 260 -19.03 1.09 -16.98
N VAL A 261 -18.15 1.88 -17.60
CA VAL A 261 -16.74 1.99 -17.21
C VAL A 261 -16.54 3.27 -16.39
N PRO A 262 -16.19 3.18 -15.09
CA PRO A 262 -15.87 4.33 -14.27
C PRO A 262 -14.71 5.16 -14.83
N ARG A 263 -14.87 6.49 -14.87
CA ARG A 263 -13.78 7.42 -15.22
C ARG A 263 -12.96 7.75 -13.97
N GLU A 264 -11.71 8.17 -14.17
CA GLU A 264 -10.80 8.48 -13.04
C GLU A 264 -11.34 9.57 -12.10
N ALA A 265 -11.94 10.63 -12.65
CA ALA A 265 -12.56 11.70 -11.86
C ALA A 265 -13.81 11.25 -11.09
N GLU A 266 -14.44 10.16 -11.53
CA GLU A 266 -15.68 9.63 -10.98
C GLU A 266 -15.42 8.72 -9.75
N LEU A 267 -14.23 8.12 -9.65
CA LEU A 267 -13.93 7.08 -8.66
C LEU A 267 -14.25 7.47 -7.22
N PRO A 268 -13.90 8.68 -6.70
CA PRO A 268 -14.17 9.03 -5.31
C PRO A 268 -15.66 9.05 -4.96
N ALA A 269 -16.47 9.62 -5.85
CA ALA A 269 -17.90 9.74 -5.66
C ALA A 269 -18.59 8.37 -5.84
N LEU A 270 -18.18 7.58 -6.85
CA LEU A 270 -18.70 6.22 -7.05
C LEU A 270 -18.40 5.31 -5.88
N LEU A 271 -17.19 5.37 -5.31
CA LEU A 271 -16.83 4.59 -4.12
C LEU A 271 -17.77 4.90 -2.95
N SER A 272 -17.94 6.19 -2.64
CA SER A 272 -18.77 6.63 -1.51
C SER A 272 -20.22 6.23 -1.70
N TRP A 273 -20.77 6.44 -2.89
CA TRP A 273 -22.14 6.06 -3.24
C TRP A 273 -22.35 4.55 -3.21
N HIS A 274 -21.44 3.78 -3.82
CA HIS A 274 -21.54 2.32 -3.87
C HIS A 274 -21.52 1.70 -2.47
N ALA A 275 -20.64 2.19 -1.58
CA ALA A 275 -20.55 1.69 -0.22
C ALA A 275 -21.77 2.06 0.63
N ALA A 276 -22.27 3.30 0.52
CA ALA A 276 -23.48 3.73 1.23
C ALA A 276 -24.73 2.96 0.76
N ARG A 277 -24.79 2.55 -0.52
CA ARG A 277 -25.90 1.74 -1.06
C ARG A 277 -26.07 0.37 -0.43
N ALA A 278 -25.02 -0.19 0.18
CA ALA A 278 -25.15 -1.43 0.92
C ALA A 278 -26.11 -1.29 2.12
N SER A 279 -26.15 -0.10 2.75
CA SER A 279 -27.03 0.22 3.87
C SER A 279 -28.33 0.91 3.42
N GLN A 280 -28.25 1.70 2.35
CA GLN A 280 -29.37 2.48 1.79
C GLN A 280 -29.54 2.16 0.30
N PRO A 281 -30.24 1.06 -0.06
CA PRO A 281 -30.34 0.63 -1.45
C PRO A 281 -31.04 1.62 -2.40
N GLU A 282 -31.85 2.54 -1.83
CA GLU A 282 -32.56 3.62 -2.54
C GLU A 282 -31.68 4.86 -2.81
N LEU A 283 -30.42 4.87 -2.33
CA LEU A 283 -29.57 6.04 -2.43
C LEU A 283 -29.27 6.38 -3.89
N ARG A 284 -29.65 7.59 -4.26
CA ARG A 284 -29.40 8.18 -5.58
C ARG A 284 -27.98 8.73 -5.67
N LEU A 285 -27.35 8.55 -6.82
CA LEU A 285 -26.13 9.22 -7.23
C LEU A 285 -26.48 10.64 -7.71
N GLU A 286 -26.02 11.63 -6.94
CA GLU A 286 -26.21 13.05 -7.24
C GLU A 286 -25.33 13.47 -8.43
N CYS A 287 -25.87 14.34 -9.28
CA CYS A 287 -25.06 15.02 -10.30
C CYS A 287 -24.13 16.04 -9.65
N GLY A 288 -22.98 16.30 -10.27
CA GLY A 288 -22.02 17.28 -9.75
C GLY A 288 -20.84 17.44 -10.69
N ASP A 289 -19.71 17.92 -10.17
CA ASP A 289 -18.53 18.21 -10.99
C ASP A 289 -17.97 16.99 -11.74
N ALA A 290 -18.21 15.78 -11.21
CA ALA A 290 -17.73 14.53 -11.79
C ALA A 290 -18.71 13.86 -12.79
N PHE A 291 -20.03 14.13 -12.70
CA PHE A 291 -21.04 13.49 -13.55
C PHE A 291 -22.15 14.44 -13.96
N THR A 292 -22.56 14.33 -15.23
CA THR A 292 -23.84 14.85 -15.70
C THR A 292 -24.99 14.03 -15.13
N GLU A 293 -26.20 14.58 -15.17
CA GLU A 293 -27.42 13.88 -14.75
C GLU A 293 -27.66 12.59 -15.55
N GLY A 294 -27.41 12.61 -16.86
CA GLY A 294 -27.50 11.44 -17.73
C GLY A 294 -26.47 10.36 -17.37
N ARG A 295 -25.22 10.76 -17.11
CA ARG A 295 -24.15 9.86 -16.68
C ARG A 295 -24.44 9.21 -15.33
N ALA A 296 -24.96 9.96 -14.36
CA ALA A 296 -25.35 9.42 -13.06
C ALA A 296 -26.49 8.40 -13.21
N GLY A 297 -27.50 8.70 -14.03
CA GLY A 297 -28.57 7.76 -14.37
C GLY A 297 -28.06 6.47 -15.04
N LEU A 298 -27.07 6.59 -15.94
CA LEU A 298 -26.49 5.43 -16.62
C LEU A 298 -25.77 4.48 -15.64
N VAL A 299 -24.99 5.03 -14.72
CA VAL A 299 -24.32 4.27 -13.66
C VAL A 299 -25.33 3.57 -12.75
N GLU A 300 -26.38 4.28 -12.33
CA GLU A 300 -27.46 3.71 -11.53
C GLU A 300 -28.17 2.57 -12.25
N ALA A 301 -28.44 2.72 -13.55
CA ALA A 301 -29.11 1.72 -14.36
C ALA A 301 -28.26 0.45 -14.48
N ALA A 302 -26.96 0.59 -14.70
CA ALA A 302 -26.04 -0.54 -14.73
C ALA A 302 -25.99 -1.28 -13.38
N ALA A 303 -25.93 -0.54 -12.27
CA ALA A 303 -25.92 -1.14 -10.94
C ALA A 303 -27.25 -1.82 -10.58
N ALA A 304 -28.39 -1.25 -11.00
CA ALA A 304 -29.71 -1.87 -10.82
C ALA A 304 -29.86 -3.15 -11.66
N LEU A 305 -29.38 -3.14 -12.90
CA LEU A 305 -29.34 -4.33 -13.75
C LEU A 305 -28.42 -5.42 -13.19
N ALA A 306 -27.26 -5.04 -12.65
CA ALA A 306 -26.35 -5.97 -11.97
C ALA A 306 -27.03 -6.63 -10.75
N ALA A 307 -27.78 -5.86 -9.95
CA ALA A 307 -28.53 -6.40 -8.81
C ALA A 307 -29.65 -7.38 -9.23
N LEU A 308 -30.26 -7.18 -10.40
CA LEU A 308 -31.29 -8.08 -10.96
C LEU A 308 -30.71 -9.35 -11.61
N SER A 309 -29.46 -9.30 -12.06
CA SER A 309 -28.80 -10.39 -12.80
C SER A 309 -27.91 -11.28 -11.93
N ARG A 310 -27.41 -10.79 -10.79
CA ARG A 310 -26.56 -11.58 -9.88
C ARG A 310 -27.36 -12.40 -8.87
N GLU A 311 -26.65 -13.21 -8.08
CA GLU A 311 -27.25 -13.93 -6.96
C GLU A 311 -28.03 -12.99 -6.04
N ARG A 312 -29.23 -13.42 -5.64
CA ARG A 312 -30.11 -12.61 -4.79
C ARG A 312 -29.38 -12.27 -3.48
N PRO A 313 -29.40 -11.00 -3.05
CA PRO A 313 -28.77 -10.60 -1.80
C PRO A 313 -29.42 -11.32 -0.62
N ARG A 314 -28.62 -11.61 0.43
CA ARG A 314 -29.12 -12.17 1.68
C ARG A 314 -29.86 -11.07 2.46
N GLY A 315 -31.17 -11.21 2.64
CA GLY A 315 -31.99 -10.27 3.43
C GLY A 315 -33.30 -9.87 2.76
N ALA A 316 -33.90 -8.76 3.23
CA ALA A 316 -35.12 -8.19 2.66
C ALA A 316 -34.83 -7.63 1.26
N TRP A 317 -35.28 -8.33 0.22
CA TRP A 317 -35.11 -7.94 -1.17
C TRP A 317 -36.45 -7.96 -1.89
N SER A 318 -36.76 -6.87 -2.60
CA SER A 318 -37.97 -6.70 -3.40
C SER A 318 -37.59 -6.56 -4.87
N GLU A 319 -38.00 -7.53 -5.68
CA GLU A 319 -37.79 -7.54 -7.12
C GLU A 319 -38.49 -6.36 -7.80
N GLU A 320 -39.69 -6.02 -7.33
CA GLU A 320 -40.48 -4.88 -7.81
C GLU A 320 -39.76 -3.54 -7.59
N THR A 321 -39.17 -3.37 -6.41
CA THR A 321 -38.39 -2.17 -6.08
C THR A 321 -37.12 -2.08 -6.95
N ALA A 322 -36.47 -3.22 -7.23
CA ALA A 322 -35.30 -3.25 -8.11
C ALA A 322 -35.66 -2.87 -9.57
N TRP A 323 -36.82 -3.31 -10.07
CA TRP A 323 -37.33 -2.90 -11.38
C TRP A 323 -37.69 -1.41 -11.44
N ALA A 324 -38.40 -0.88 -10.43
CA ALA A 324 -38.74 0.54 -10.36
C ALA A 324 -37.49 1.44 -10.37
N ARG A 325 -36.42 1.02 -9.69
CA ARG A 325 -35.13 1.72 -9.71
C ARG A 325 -34.48 1.70 -11.09
N LEU A 326 -34.48 0.55 -11.76
CA LEU A 326 -33.93 0.42 -13.11
C LEU A 326 -34.69 1.33 -14.10
N GLU A 327 -36.03 1.41 -13.99
CA GLU A 327 -36.86 2.30 -14.80
C GLU A 327 -36.54 3.78 -14.53
N GLN A 328 -36.46 4.18 -13.26
CA GLN A 328 -36.13 5.55 -12.87
C GLN A 328 -34.73 5.96 -13.36
N ALA A 329 -33.75 5.08 -13.20
CA ALA A 329 -32.38 5.31 -13.66
C ALA A 329 -32.29 5.40 -15.19
N ALA A 330 -32.99 4.52 -15.91
CA ALA A 330 -33.07 4.58 -17.37
C ALA A 330 -33.72 5.87 -17.87
N GLN A 331 -34.75 6.37 -17.18
CA GLN A 331 -35.38 7.65 -17.50
C GLN A 331 -34.41 8.83 -17.32
N ARG A 332 -33.58 8.81 -16.27
CA ARG A 332 -32.53 9.83 -16.06
C ARG A 332 -31.45 9.77 -17.13
N ALA A 333 -31.08 8.56 -17.53
CA ALA A 333 -30.08 8.32 -18.58
C ALA A 333 -30.58 8.61 -20.01
N ARG A 334 -31.83 9.06 -20.18
CA ARG A 334 -32.48 9.20 -21.50
C ARG A 334 -31.71 10.09 -22.49
N THR A 335 -31.05 11.13 -22.00
CA THR A 335 -30.27 12.07 -22.82
C THR A 335 -28.81 11.67 -22.97
N GLU A 336 -28.37 10.60 -22.30
CA GLU A 336 -26.99 10.12 -22.40
C GLU A 336 -26.84 9.30 -23.69
N GLU A 337 -25.75 9.54 -24.40
CA GLU A 337 -25.40 8.83 -25.64
C GLU A 337 -23.98 8.28 -25.56
N GLY A 338 -23.66 7.29 -26.39
CA GLY A 338 -22.32 6.76 -26.51
C GLY A 338 -22.22 5.24 -26.34
N PRO A 339 -20.99 4.69 -26.42
CA PRO A 339 -20.76 3.24 -26.48
C PRO A 339 -21.23 2.51 -25.22
N GLU A 340 -21.14 3.15 -24.04
CA GLU A 340 -21.57 2.54 -22.78
C GLU A 340 -23.09 2.43 -22.66
N VAL A 341 -23.83 3.38 -23.25
CA VAL A 341 -25.29 3.32 -23.34
C VAL A 341 -25.70 2.17 -24.26
N GLU A 342 -25.05 2.01 -25.40
CA GLU A 342 -25.28 0.87 -26.30
C GLU A 342 -24.94 -0.46 -25.64
N ALA A 343 -23.82 -0.54 -24.90
CA ALA A 343 -23.46 -1.74 -24.17
C ALA A 343 -24.51 -2.11 -23.10
N LEU A 344 -25.10 -1.12 -22.42
CA LEU A 344 -26.22 -1.35 -21.49
C LEU A 344 -27.49 -1.80 -22.22
N ARG A 345 -27.80 -1.22 -23.39
CA ARG A 345 -28.91 -1.66 -24.25
C ARG A 345 -28.71 -3.12 -24.67
N ASP A 346 -27.52 -3.51 -25.09
CA ASP A 346 -27.18 -4.87 -25.48
C ASP A 346 -27.28 -5.85 -24.30
N ALA A 347 -26.84 -5.45 -23.11
CA ALA A 347 -27.01 -6.23 -21.89
C ALA A 347 -28.50 -6.46 -21.56
N LEU A 348 -29.36 -5.45 -21.73
CA LEU A 348 -30.81 -5.58 -21.55
C LEU A 348 -31.45 -6.46 -22.63
N ARG A 349 -31.04 -6.33 -23.90
CA ARG A 349 -31.50 -7.20 -24.99
C ARG A 349 -31.15 -8.66 -24.71
N LEU A 350 -29.91 -8.91 -24.28
CA LEU A 350 -29.44 -10.24 -23.88
C LEU A 350 -30.26 -10.77 -22.69
N PHE A 351 -30.54 -9.93 -21.69
CA PHE A 351 -31.39 -10.29 -20.56
C PHE A 351 -32.79 -10.74 -21.01
N VAL A 352 -33.44 -9.96 -21.89
CA VAL A 352 -34.76 -10.29 -22.47
C VAL A 352 -34.72 -11.63 -23.21
N LEU A 353 -33.70 -11.84 -24.04
CA LEU A 353 -33.57 -13.06 -24.86
C LEU A 353 -33.35 -14.31 -24.00
N LEU A 354 -32.43 -14.25 -23.05
CA LEU A 354 -32.11 -15.39 -22.19
C LEU A 354 -33.30 -15.76 -21.30
N ARG A 355 -34.09 -14.78 -20.84
CA ARG A 355 -35.34 -15.03 -20.12
C ARG A 355 -36.49 -15.47 -21.04
N GLY A 356 -36.47 -15.10 -22.32
CA GLY A 356 -37.43 -15.56 -23.31
C GLY A 356 -37.22 -17.02 -23.76
N GLN A 357 -35.98 -17.50 -23.74
CA GLN A 357 -35.62 -18.83 -24.29
C GLN A 357 -35.62 -19.97 -23.27
N ALA A 358 -35.53 -19.69 -21.97
CA ALA A 358 -35.31 -20.76 -21.00
C ALA A 358 -36.05 -20.53 -19.68
N ARG A 359 -36.61 -21.61 -19.11
CA ARG A 359 -37.05 -21.73 -17.71
C ARG A 359 -35.84 -21.66 -16.74
N THR A 360 -34.91 -20.75 -16.98
CA THR A 360 -33.64 -20.68 -16.28
C THR A 360 -33.74 -19.62 -15.18
N PRO A 361 -33.51 -19.99 -13.90
CA PRO A 361 -33.49 -19.02 -12.83
C PRO A 361 -32.37 -18.00 -13.04
N ALA A 362 -32.52 -16.82 -12.44
CA ALA A 362 -31.60 -15.67 -12.52
C ALA A 362 -30.14 -15.95 -12.11
N ARG A 363 -29.77 -17.19 -11.78
CA ARG A 363 -28.54 -17.54 -11.05
C ARG A 363 -27.37 -17.95 -11.95
N LEU A 364 -27.56 -17.98 -13.28
CA LEU A 364 -26.53 -18.42 -14.25
C LEU A 364 -25.96 -17.28 -15.10
N PHE A 365 -26.23 -16.02 -14.75
CA PHE A 365 -25.62 -14.89 -15.43
C PHE A 365 -24.17 -14.74 -14.99
N SER A 366 -23.25 -15.13 -15.86
CA SER A 366 -21.88 -14.62 -15.85
C SER A 366 -21.61 -13.97 -17.22
N PRO A 367 -21.37 -12.65 -17.28
CA PRO A 367 -21.14 -11.95 -18.54
C PRO A 367 -19.87 -12.43 -19.27
N GLY A 368 -18.97 -13.16 -18.60
CA GLY A 368 -17.75 -13.72 -19.22
C GLY A 368 -17.97 -14.91 -20.17
N SER A 369 -19.17 -15.52 -20.20
CA SER A 369 -19.44 -16.76 -20.95
C SER A 369 -20.38 -16.60 -22.15
N ALA A 370 -21.00 -15.44 -22.34
CA ALA A 370 -21.91 -15.21 -23.45
C ALA A 370 -21.17 -14.46 -24.59
N LYS A 371 -20.88 -15.16 -25.69
CA LYS A 371 -20.53 -14.49 -26.96
C LYS A 371 -21.75 -13.68 -27.41
N PRO A 372 -21.64 -12.36 -27.64
CA PRO A 372 -22.73 -11.61 -28.23
C PRO A 372 -22.85 -12.04 -29.69
N ALA A 373 -23.80 -12.92 -30.00
CA ALA A 373 -24.31 -13.01 -31.35
C ALA A 373 -25.10 -11.73 -31.62
N ALA A 374 -24.85 -11.08 -32.76
CA ALA A 374 -25.61 -9.91 -33.18
C ALA A 374 -27.11 -10.28 -33.18
N LEU A 375 -27.86 -9.74 -32.22
CA LEU A 375 -29.23 -10.15 -31.94
C LEU A 375 -30.15 -8.94 -32.04
N ASP A 376 -30.91 -8.93 -33.14
CA ASP A 376 -31.92 -7.95 -33.50
C ASP A 376 -33.19 -8.15 -32.65
N VAL A 377 -33.11 -7.71 -31.38
CA VAL A 377 -34.31 -7.48 -30.56
C VAL A 377 -34.91 -6.16 -31.06
N GLY A 378 -35.86 -6.31 -31.98
CA GLY A 378 -36.46 -5.29 -32.82
C GLY A 378 -36.30 -3.85 -32.36
N GLY A 379 -35.55 -3.05 -33.15
CA GLY A 379 -35.68 -1.61 -33.40
C GLY A 379 -35.69 -0.61 -32.24
N THR A 380 -35.78 -1.08 -30.99
CA THR A 380 -36.05 -0.23 -29.84
C THR A 380 -34.73 0.35 -29.37
N ARG A 381 -34.47 1.59 -29.77
CA ARG A 381 -33.27 2.35 -29.36
C ARG A 381 -33.42 2.99 -27.98
N ASP A 382 -34.65 3.11 -27.47
CA ASP A 382 -34.89 3.76 -26.19
C ASP A 382 -34.57 2.81 -25.02
N LEU A 383 -33.76 3.30 -24.07
CA LEU A 383 -33.32 2.54 -22.91
C LEU A 383 -34.50 2.20 -21.99
N LEU A 384 -35.42 3.15 -21.78
CA LEU A 384 -36.58 2.93 -20.92
C LEU A 384 -37.50 1.84 -21.49
N ALA A 385 -37.76 1.88 -22.80
CA ALA A 385 -38.58 0.87 -23.46
C ALA A 385 -37.97 -0.54 -23.36
N LEU A 386 -36.65 -0.67 -23.44
CA LEU A 386 -35.95 -1.94 -23.22
C LEU A 386 -36.07 -2.43 -21.77
N VAL A 387 -36.02 -1.53 -20.78
CA VAL A 387 -36.25 -1.90 -19.37
C VAL A 387 -37.68 -2.42 -19.16
N GLN A 388 -38.69 -1.74 -19.72
CA GLN A 388 -40.09 -2.19 -19.64
C GLN A 388 -40.26 -3.58 -20.29
N ALA A 389 -39.65 -3.80 -21.45
CA ALA A 389 -39.64 -5.11 -22.12
C ALA A 389 -38.96 -6.19 -21.26
N ALA A 390 -37.83 -5.89 -20.62
CA ALA A 390 -37.12 -6.79 -19.71
C ALA A 390 -37.96 -7.16 -18.48
N ARG A 391 -38.66 -6.18 -17.89
CA ARG A 391 -39.59 -6.41 -16.78
C ARG A 391 -40.75 -7.33 -17.17
N HIS A 392 -41.38 -7.08 -18.32
CA HIS A 392 -42.46 -7.94 -18.83
C HIS A 392 -41.99 -9.36 -19.16
N ALA A 393 -40.73 -9.53 -19.60
CA ALA A 393 -40.15 -10.85 -19.79
C ALA A 393 -39.92 -11.60 -18.46
N ALA A 394 -39.50 -10.88 -17.41
CA ALA A 394 -39.31 -11.46 -16.08
C ALA A 394 -40.63 -11.91 -15.42
N LEU A 395 -41.69 -11.10 -15.53
CA LEU A 395 -43.00 -11.40 -14.92
C LEU A 395 -43.71 -12.61 -15.57
N ARG A 396 -43.48 -12.88 -16.86
CA ARG A 396 -44.13 -13.98 -17.60
C ARG A 396 -43.71 -15.40 -17.14
N GLN A 397 -42.67 -15.54 -16.33
CA GLN A 397 -42.23 -16.84 -15.79
C GLN A 397 -42.56 -17.02 -14.29
N GLY A 398 -43.09 -15.99 -13.63
CA GLY A 398 -43.42 -16.02 -12.19
C GLY A 398 -44.86 -16.45 -11.87
N GLY A 399 -45.70 -16.65 -12.89
CA GLY A 399 -47.01 -17.31 -12.80
C GLY A 399 -46.95 -18.66 -13.49
#